data_AF-A0A1B4LIQ7-F1
#
_entry.id   AF-A0A1B4LIQ7-F1
#
_cell.length_a   1.000
_cell.length_b   1.000
_cell.length_c   1.000
_cell.angle_alpha   90.00
_cell.angle_beta   90.00
_cell.angle_gamma   90.00
#
_symmetry.space_group_name_H-M   'P 1'
#
loop_
_entity.id
_entity.type
_entity.pdbx_description
1 polymer ?
#
loop_
_entity_poly.entity_id
_entity_poly.type
_entity_poly.pdbx_seq_one_letter_code
_entity_poly.pdbx_strand_id
1 'polypeptide(L)'
;MRFIFVGSPADTAAVEQRLDAIVGSDWRLRGDLHIVTLDDCRNPLAVRARLKDVLRPAKESHVYLLRPEISFEQAGLPQPMIVARPGKLSVFLKNELRPILRRIGADWFNRMELLLEDWDFPEAGEVEHEGWAGKRLDAWLRQFDRVAKRNARWVGEGLVRSFELIARERLVRLFQGDHSDSIICVMRYENGKSADALSGLIKKAVLKNAGTVENFNEVVRREAPVGGKIVVYEDGLFSGTEWVGIFKSFLGCADPGSEKFTSLKDPDSLKRMQIELRFAIATNVGVAVLRSELDALGLTNVVLKCLEEEIDVLSEEGRRRLAEKTLLTGGGLRRADIQPRVFQTEVWGVRANEAMAMCEVIGRALWSSYWTRKEKVITEDKLSQVALGASNMGFAMTFAHSLPKVSLPVFWCAGEVTVTGHQIQWMPLFPNAA
;
A
#
# COMPACT_ATOMS: atom_id res chain seq x y z
N MET A 1 2.02 -11.20 -23.20
CA MET A 1 1.76 -10.28 -24.33
C MET A 1 2.71 -9.08 -24.24
N ARG A 2 3.41 -8.75 -25.33
CA ARG A 2 4.27 -7.56 -25.45
C ARG A 2 3.67 -6.52 -26.37
N PHE A 3 3.88 -5.25 -26.07
CA PHE A 3 3.47 -4.12 -26.89
C PHE A 3 4.70 -3.32 -27.34
N ILE A 4 4.83 -3.17 -28.66
CA ILE A 4 5.98 -2.50 -29.27
C ILE A 4 5.46 -1.30 -30.05
N PHE A 5 5.86 -0.09 -29.68
CA PHE A 5 5.51 1.13 -30.40
C PHE A 5 6.73 1.57 -31.22
N VAL A 6 6.55 1.73 -32.52
CA VAL A 6 7.63 2.03 -33.47
C VAL A 6 7.34 3.34 -34.17
N GLY A 7 8.27 4.29 -34.10
CA GLY A 7 8.08 5.62 -34.70
C GLY A 7 9.36 6.44 -34.82
N SER A 8 9.23 7.68 -35.28
CA SER A 8 10.33 8.65 -35.30
C SER A 8 10.68 9.12 -33.88
N PRO A 9 11.83 9.80 -33.65
CA PRO A 9 12.20 10.33 -32.33
C PRO A 9 11.10 11.17 -31.68
N ALA A 10 10.40 12.00 -32.45
CA ALA A 10 9.30 12.83 -31.95
C ALA A 10 8.08 11.99 -31.54
N ASP A 11 7.73 10.96 -32.32
CA ASP A 11 6.59 10.10 -32.01
C ASP A 11 6.87 9.27 -30.76
N THR A 12 8.07 8.71 -30.65
CA THR A 12 8.47 7.91 -29.50
C THR A 12 8.54 8.76 -28.24
N ALA A 13 9.10 9.97 -28.29
CA ALA A 13 9.12 10.88 -27.14
C ALA A 13 7.70 11.23 -26.65
N ALA A 14 6.75 11.42 -27.57
CA ALA A 14 5.35 11.67 -27.20
C ALA A 14 4.67 10.45 -26.55
N VAL A 15 4.97 9.23 -27.02
CA VAL A 15 4.50 8.00 -26.38
C VAL A 15 5.14 7.83 -25.01
N GLU A 16 6.46 8.01 -24.88
CA GLU A 16 7.18 7.90 -23.61
C GLU A 16 6.62 8.87 -22.58
N GLN A 17 6.43 10.15 -22.93
CA GLN A 17 5.81 11.14 -22.06
C GLN A 17 4.41 10.69 -21.59
N ARG A 18 3.64 10.06 -22.49
CA ARG A 18 2.30 9.57 -22.16
C ARG A 18 2.34 8.31 -21.30
N LEU A 19 3.31 7.42 -21.50
CA LEU A 19 3.55 6.25 -20.66
C LEU A 19 4.01 6.64 -19.26
N ASP A 20 4.96 7.57 -19.13
CA ASP A 20 5.38 8.13 -17.85
C ASP A 20 4.18 8.75 -17.10
N ALA A 21 3.24 9.36 -17.84
CA ALA A 21 2.02 9.94 -17.28
C ALA A 21 0.93 8.91 -16.89
N ILE A 22 0.85 7.73 -17.51
CA ILE A 22 -0.24 6.75 -17.25
C ILE A 22 0.25 5.53 -16.46
N VAL A 23 1.52 5.17 -16.60
CA VAL A 23 2.11 3.96 -16.00
C VAL A 23 3.06 4.34 -14.86
N GLY A 24 3.88 5.37 -15.05
CA GLY A 24 5.01 5.70 -14.18
C GLY A 24 6.35 5.46 -14.88
N SER A 25 7.43 6.12 -14.48
CA SER A 25 8.74 6.09 -15.18
C SER A 25 9.39 4.71 -15.26
N ASP A 26 8.99 3.80 -14.39
CA ASP A 26 9.45 2.43 -14.25
C ASP A 26 8.86 1.49 -15.32
N TRP A 27 7.97 1.96 -16.19
CA TRP A 27 7.36 1.12 -17.24
C TRP A 27 8.39 0.40 -18.12
N ARG A 28 9.60 0.97 -18.25
CA ARG A 28 10.73 0.38 -18.98
C ARG A 28 11.24 -0.92 -18.35
N LEU A 29 11.10 -1.09 -17.04
CA LEU A 29 11.55 -2.26 -16.29
C LEU A 29 10.58 -3.45 -16.41
N ARG A 30 9.32 -3.19 -16.79
CA ARG A 30 8.27 -4.22 -16.86
C ARG A 30 8.48 -5.23 -17.99
N GLY A 31 9.18 -4.82 -19.07
CA GLY A 31 9.46 -5.68 -20.22
C GLY A 31 8.23 -6.09 -21.05
N ASP A 32 7.04 -5.55 -20.75
CA ASP A 32 5.80 -5.72 -21.50
C ASP A 32 5.53 -4.57 -22.48
N LEU A 33 6.19 -3.42 -22.30
CA LEU A 33 6.12 -2.24 -23.14
C LEU A 33 7.51 -1.92 -23.73
N HIS A 34 7.58 -1.74 -25.05
CA HIS A 34 8.81 -1.42 -25.75
C HIS A 34 8.61 -0.23 -26.69
N ILE A 35 9.56 0.69 -26.68
CA ILE A 35 9.63 1.82 -27.60
C ILE A 35 10.81 1.61 -28.54
N VAL A 36 10.56 1.66 -29.83
CA VAL A 36 11.61 1.56 -30.86
C VAL A 36 11.62 2.83 -31.69
N THR A 37 12.69 3.59 -31.51
CA THR A 37 12.93 4.82 -32.28
C THR A 37 13.67 4.51 -33.57
N LEU A 38 13.15 5.03 -34.68
CA LEU A 38 13.72 4.94 -36.02
C LEU A 38 14.06 6.34 -36.53
N ASP A 39 15.35 6.63 -36.67
CA ASP A 39 15.83 7.92 -37.20
C ASP A 39 15.38 8.14 -38.66
N ASP A 40 15.38 7.07 -39.45
CA ASP A 40 14.86 7.05 -40.82
C ASP A 40 13.80 5.94 -40.97
N CYS A 41 12.53 6.34 -40.83
CA CYS A 41 11.38 5.44 -40.97
C CYS A 41 11.16 4.93 -42.42
N ARG A 42 11.80 5.55 -43.42
CA ARG A 42 11.64 5.21 -44.85
C ARG A 42 12.71 4.25 -45.35
N ASN A 43 13.84 4.14 -44.66
CA ASN A 43 14.92 3.23 -45.02
C ASN A 43 14.66 1.80 -44.51
N PRO A 44 14.34 0.84 -45.39
CA PRO A 44 13.97 -0.51 -44.96
C PRO A 44 15.10 -1.27 -44.26
N LEU A 45 16.37 -0.97 -44.57
CA LEU A 45 17.52 -1.58 -43.90
C LEU A 45 17.67 -1.07 -42.46
N ALA A 46 17.41 0.22 -42.22
CA ALA A 46 17.43 0.81 -40.89
C ALA A 46 16.29 0.25 -40.02
N VAL A 47 15.08 0.18 -40.59
CA VAL A 47 13.91 -0.48 -39.99
C VAL A 47 14.23 -1.93 -39.61
N ARG A 48 14.80 -2.69 -40.55
CA ARG A 48 15.22 -4.09 -40.34
C ARG A 48 16.22 -4.21 -39.20
N ALA A 49 17.28 -3.41 -39.21
CA ALA A 49 18.35 -3.46 -38.22
C ALA A 49 17.84 -3.23 -36.80
N ARG A 50 16.91 -2.27 -36.62
CA ARG A 50 16.36 -1.93 -35.29
C ARG A 50 15.31 -2.93 -34.81
N LEU A 51 14.44 -3.43 -35.68
CA LEU A 51 13.32 -4.27 -35.28
C LEU A 51 13.67 -5.76 -35.19
N LYS A 52 14.73 -6.23 -35.86
CA LYS A 52 15.12 -7.64 -35.86
C LYS A 52 15.32 -8.22 -34.44
N ASP A 53 15.89 -7.44 -33.53
CA ASP A 53 16.17 -7.92 -32.17
C ASP A 53 14.95 -7.82 -31.23
N VAL A 54 14.10 -6.81 -31.44
CA VAL A 54 12.88 -6.59 -30.64
C VAL A 54 11.78 -7.59 -31.00
N LEU A 55 11.76 -8.05 -32.26
CA LEU A 55 10.77 -8.99 -32.80
C LEU A 55 11.17 -10.47 -32.72
N ARG A 56 12.25 -10.82 -32.04
CA ARG A 56 12.59 -12.23 -31.74
C ARG A 56 11.41 -12.92 -31.05
N PRO A 57 11.23 -14.26 -31.20
CA PRO A 57 9.94 -14.92 -31.08
C PRO A 57 9.45 -14.98 -29.62
N ALA A 58 8.92 -13.86 -29.13
CA ALA A 58 7.94 -13.88 -28.06
C ALA A 58 6.62 -14.37 -28.67
N LYS A 59 5.98 -15.34 -28.02
CA LYS A 59 4.80 -16.03 -28.55
C LYS A 59 3.60 -15.10 -28.84
N GLU A 60 3.57 -13.87 -28.33
CA GLU A 60 2.50 -12.89 -28.53
C GLU A 60 3.03 -11.44 -28.45
N SER A 61 3.29 -10.82 -29.60
CA SER A 61 3.71 -9.41 -29.72
C SER A 61 2.71 -8.62 -30.56
N HIS A 62 2.31 -7.45 -30.05
CA HIS A 62 1.48 -6.46 -30.74
C HIS A 62 2.33 -5.26 -31.12
N VAL A 63 2.39 -4.95 -32.40
CA VAL A 63 3.21 -3.86 -32.92
C VAL A 63 2.35 -2.71 -33.39
N TYR A 64 2.59 -1.52 -32.85
CA TYR A 64 1.97 -0.27 -33.25
C TYR A 64 2.96 0.55 -34.08
N LEU A 65 2.68 0.67 -35.37
CA LEU A 65 3.44 1.52 -36.28
C LEU A 65 2.86 2.92 -36.24
N LEU A 66 3.53 3.83 -35.54
CA LEU A 66 3.07 5.21 -35.32
C LEU A 66 3.15 6.08 -36.59
N ARG A 67 3.77 5.54 -37.65
CA ARG A 67 3.97 6.18 -38.95
C ARG A 67 3.59 5.21 -40.08
N PRO A 68 2.81 5.65 -41.08
CA PRO A 68 2.40 4.81 -42.20
C PRO A 68 3.55 4.39 -43.12
N GLU A 69 4.65 5.15 -43.12
CA GLU A 69 5.84 4.91 -43.94
C GLU A 69 6.63 3.66 -43.49
N ILE A 70 6.43 3.19 -42.26
CA ILE A 70 7.12 2.00 -41.76
C ILE A 70 6.49 0.76 -42.38
N SER A 71 7.28 -0.06 -43.08
CA SER A 71 6.83 -1.28 -43.72
C SER A 71 7.70 -2.49 -43.36
N PHE A 72 7.07 -3.49 -42.72
CA PHE A 72 7.70 -4.78 -42.42
C PHE A 72 8.07 -5.57 -43.67
N GLU A 73 7.21 -5.52 -44.70
CA GLU A 73 7.40 -6.21 -45.97
C GLU A 73 8.62 -5.67 -46.71
N GLN A 74 8.72 -4.35 -46.85
CA GLN A 74 9.87 -3.71 -47.49
C GLN A 74 11.16 -3.95 -46.71
N ALA A 75 11.08 -4.05 -45.38
CA ALA A 75 12.21 -4.35 -44.50
C ALA A 75 12.60 -5.84 -44.49
N GLY A 76 11.86 -6.73 -45.18
CA GLY A 76 12.12 -8.17 -45.18
C GLY A 76 12.09 -8.78 -43.77
N LEU A 77 11.19 -8.29 -42.92
CA LEU A 77 10.99 -8.76 -41.55
C LEU A 77 9.77 -9.68 -41.49
N PRO A 78 9.76 -10.70 -40.60
CA PRO A 78 8.56 -11.50 -40.36
C PRO A 78 7.47 -10.57 -39.82
N GLN A 79 6.25 -10.70 -40.36
CA GLN A 79 5.12 -9.95 -39.81
C GLN A 79 4.81 -10.49 -38.40
N PRO A 80 4.74 -9.62 -37.39
CA PRO A 80 4.28 -10.03 -36.06
C PRO A 80 2.79 -10.40 -36.12
N MET A 81 2.31 -11.09 -35.10
CA MET A 81 0.92 -11.57 -35.06
C MET A 81 -0.11 -10.47 -35.30
N ILE A 82 0.12 -9.26 -34.76
CA ILE A 82 -0.77 -8.12 -34.90
C ILE A 82 0.06 -6.87 -35.20
N VAL A 83 -0.21 -6.23 -36.34
CA VAL A 83 0.30 -4.91 -36.71
C VAL A 83 -0.87 -3.94 -36.75
N ALA A 84 -0.84 -2.91 -35.90
CA ALA A 84 -1.79 -1.81 -35.92
C ALA A 84 -1.11 -0.55 -36.44
N ARG A 85 -1.82 0.20 -37.30
CA ARG A 85 -1.40 1.50 -37.83
C ARG A 85 -2.38 2.55 -37.30
N PRO A 86 -2.14 3.11 -36.12
CA PRO A 86 -2.94 4.23 -35.65
C PRO A 86 -2.95 5.34 -36.70
N GLY A 87 -4.11 5.99 -36.90
CA GLY A 87 -4.24 7.10 -37.84
C GLY A 87 -3.37 8.30 -37.43
N LYS A 88 -3.95 9.25 -36.68
CA LYS A 88 -3.17 10.37 -36.12
C LYS A 88 -2.59 9.96 -34.77
N LEU A 89 -1.30 10.23 -34.54
CA LEU A 89 -0.64 9.94 -33.25
C LEU A 89 -1.41 10.54 -32.06
N SER A 90 -1.90 11.77 -32.18
CA SER A 90 -2.69 12.42 -31.13
C SER A 90 -4.00 11.68 -30.82
N VAL A 91 -4.64 11.08 -31.83
CA VAL A 91 -5.85 10.26 -31.66
C VAL A 91 -5.49 8.95 -30.96
N PHE A 92 -4.40 8.30 -31.35
CA PHE A 92 -3.90 7.09 -30.72
C PHE A 92 -3.58 7.28 -29.24
N LEU A 93 -2.78 8.30 -28.91
CA LEU A 93 -2.39 8.62 -27.53
C LEU A 93 -3.59 8.92 -26.64
N LYS A 94 -4.66 9.46 -27.22
CA LYS A 94 -5.89 9.81 -26.49
C LYS A 94 -6.83 8.62 -26.33
N ASN A 95 -7.05 7.85 -27.39
CA ASN A 95 -8.17 6.91 -27.49
C ASN A 95 -7.74 5.44 -27.43
N GLU A 96 -6.53 5.10 -27.90
CA GLU A 96 -6.12 3.70 -28.10
C GLU A 96 -5.08 3.25 -27.08
N LEU A 97 -4.16 4.14 -26.68
CA LEU A 97 -3.10 3.80 -25.73
C LEU A 97 -3.66 3.35 -24.37
N ARG A 98 -4.68 4.04 -23.85
CA ARG A 98 -5.22 3.71 -22.52
C ARG A 98 -5.89 2.32 -22.50
N PRO A 99 -6.74 1.93 -23.46
CA PRO A 99 -7.21 0.55 -23.58
C PRO A 99 -6.10 -0.51 -23.62
N ILE A 100 -4.99 -0.23 -24.29
CA ILE A 100 -3.82 -1.13 -24.33
C ILE A 100 -3.23 -1.27 -22.93
N LEU A 101 -2.99 -0.16 -22.24
CA LEU A 101 -2.42 -0.15 -20.89
C LEU A 101 -3.35 -0.82 -19.87
N ARG A 102 -4.67 -0.69 -20.03
CA ARG A 102 -5.65 -1.40 -19.21
C ARG A 102 -5.54 -2.91 -19.37
N ARG A 103 -5.38 -3.42 -20.60
CA ARG A 103 -5.23 -4.86 -20.88
C ARG A 103 -4.02 -5.51 -20.19
N ILE A 104 -2.98 -4.74 -19.87
CA ILE A 104 -1.78 -5.22 -19.17
C ILE A 104 -1.70 -4.75 -17.71
N GLY A 105 -2.78 -4.14 -17.19
CA GLY A 105 -2.79 -3.60 -15.83
C GLY A 105 -1.74 -2.51 -15.58
N ALA A 106 -1.36 -1.75 -16.61
CA ALA A 106 -0.39 -0.66 -16.51
C ALA A 106 -1.05 0.72 -16.27
N ASP A 107 -2.35 0.87 -16.54
CA ASP A 107 -3.10 2.11 -16.25
C ASP A 107 -3.38 2.23 -14.74
N TRP A 108 -2.69 3.15 -14.05
CA TRP A 108 -2.88 3.35 -12.60
C TRP A 108 -4.32 3.69 -12.23
N PHE A 109 -5.05 4.41 -13.10
CA PHE A 109 -6.42 4.82 -12.81
C PHE A 109 -7.34 3.60 -12.83
N ASN A 110 -7.20 2.76 -13.86
CA ASN A 110 -7.97 1.52 -13.95
C ASN A 110 -7.62 0.55 -12.82
N ARG A 111 -6.35 0.47 -12.41
CA ARG A 111 -5.96 -0.33 -11.23
C ARG A 111 -6.67 0.14 -9.97
N MET A 112 -6.73 1.47 -9.77
CA MET A 112 -7.41 2.07 -8.62
C MET A 112 -8.94 1.90 -8.71
N GLU A 113 -9.53 1.97 -9.91
CA GLU A 113 -10.96 1.64 -10.13
C GLU A 113 -11.28 0.21 -9.69
N LEU A 114 -10.52 -0.77 -10.20
CA LEU A 114 -10.70 -2.18 -9.83
C LEU A 114 -10.51 -2.40 -8.32
N LEU A 115 -9.54 -1.72 -7.72
CA LEU A 115 -9.32 -1.79 -6.27
C LEU A 115 -10.53 -1.27 -5.48
N LEU A 116 -11.11 -0.15 -5.90
CA LEU A 116 -12.32 0.39 -5.27
C LEU A 116 -13.53 -0.54 -5.48
N GLU A 117 -13.63 -1.19 -6.63
CA GLU A 117 -14.66 -2.20 -6.90
C GLU A 117 -14.51 -3.44 -5.99
N ASP A 118 -13.27 -3.81 -5.65
CA ASP A 118 -12.94 -4.90 -4.73
C ASP A 118 -12.98 -4.50 -3.23
N TRP A 119 -13.21 -3.22 -2.92
CA TRP A 119 -13.23 -2.74 -1.54
C TRP A 119 -14.47 -3.25 -0.81
N ASP A 120 -14.29 -3.90 0.35
CA ASP A 120 -15.38 -4.57 1.09
C ASP A 120 -16.42 -3.61 1.70
N PHE A 121 -16.14 -2.31 1.76
CA PHE A 121 -17.00 -1.32 2.45
C PHE A 121 -17.32 -0.09 1.60
N PRO A 122 -17.88 -0.26 0.40
CA PRO A 122 -18.31 0.88 -0.40
C PRO A 122 -19.52 1.57 0.27
N GLU A 123 -19.80 2.82 -0.09
CA GLU A 123 -21.04 3.47 0.33
C GLU A 123 -22.23 2.83 -0.38
N ALA A 124 -23.26 2.45 0.40
CA ALA A 124 -24.38 1.59 -0.05
C ALA A 124 -25.18 2.14 -1.25
N GLY A 125 -25.04 3.41 -1.63
CA GLY A 125 -25.69 4.01 -2.79
C GLY A 125 -24.78 4.23 -4.01
N GLU A 126 -23.46 4.11 -3.88
CA GLU A 126 -22.55 4.35 -5.01
C GLU A 126 -22.46 3.13 -5.95
N VAL A 127 -22.48 1.93 -5.38
CA VAL A 127 -22.23 0.66 -6.10
C VAL A 127 -23.28 0.36 -7.17
N GLU A 128 -24.49 0.92 -7.03
CA GLU A 128 -25.60 0.71 -7.97
C GLU A 128 -25.37 1.40 -9.33
N HIS A 129 -24.38 2.29 -9.44
CA HIS A 129 -24.09 3.01 -10.66
C HIS A 129 -22.87 2.43 -11.40
N GLU A 130 -23.05 2.12 -12.69
CA GLU A 130 -21.93 1.74 -13.55
C GLU A 130 -20.84 2.84 -13.54
N GLY A 131 -19.59 2.41 -13.35
CA GLY A 131 -18.42 3.29 -13.28
C GLY A 131 -18.36 4.18 -12.05
N TRP A 132 -19.02 3.81 -10.94
CA TRP A 132 -18.98 4.58 -9.68
C TRP A 132 -17.55 4.78 -9.17
N ALA A 133 -16.70 3.75 -9.25
CA ALA A 133 -15.32 3.80 -8.78
C ALA A 133 -14.51 4.91 -9.49
N GLY A 134 -14.65 5.00 -10.82
CA GLY A 134 -14.02 6.04 -11.63
C GLY A 134 -14.51 7.44 -11.30
N LYS A 135 -15.83 7.59 -11.06
CA LYS A 135 -16.42 8.88 -10.64
C LYS A 135 -15.92 9.29 -9.26
N ARG A 136 -15.85 8.35 -8.31
CA ARG A 136 -15.34 8.59 -6.95
C ARG A 136 -13.87 8.99 -6.97
N LEU A 137 -13.04 8.25 -7.73
CA LEU A 137 -11.63 8.56 -7.90
C LEU A 137 -11.43 9.96 -8.51
N ASP A 138 -12.16 10.29 -9.58
CA ASP A 138 -12.05 11.62 -10.19
C ASP A 138 -12.54 12.73 -9.25
N ALA A 139 -13.65 12.52 -8.54
CA ALA A 139 -14.16 13.46 -7.54
C ALA A 139 -13.13 13.68 -6.41
N TRP A 140 -12.51 12.59 -5.93
CA TRP A 140 -11.47 12.65 -4.91
C TRP A 140 -10.24 13.42 -5.39
N LEU A 141 -9.78 13.17 -6.62
CA LEU A 141 -8.66 13.89 -7.25
C LEU A 141 -8.94 15.39 -7.39
N ARG A 142 -10.18 15.79 -7.73
CA ARG A 142 -10.58 17.20 -7.83
C ARG A 142 -10.54 17.94 -6.48
N GLN A 143 -10.57 17.24 -5.34
CA GLN A 143 -10.47 17.89 -4.02
C GLN A 143 -9.10 18.55 -3.83
N PHE A 144 -8.03 17.97 -4.37
CA PHE A 144 -6.70 18.58 -4.34
C PHE A 144 -6.67 19.91 -5.09
N ASP A 145 -7.30 20.00 -6.26
CA ASP A 145 -7.43 21.25 -7.01
C ASP A 145 -8.28 22.29 -6.28
N ARG A 146 -9.34 21.86 -5.59
CA ARG A 146 -10.25 22.76 -4.89
C ARG A 146 -9.64 23.35 -3.61
N VAL A 147 -8.78 22.59 -2.93
CA VAL A 147 -8.20 23.01 -1.66
C VAL A 147 -6.92 23.82 -1.85
N ALA A 148 -6.25 23.72 -2.99
CA ALA A 148 -5.03 24.47 -3.28
C ALA A 148 -5.29 25.69 -4.18
N LYS A 149 -4.52 26.77 -3.98
CA LYS A 149 -4.52 27.93 -4.90
C LYS A 149 -4.07 27.61 -6.33
N ARG A 150 -3.30 26.55 -6.50
CA ARG A 150 -2.76 26.07 -7.78
C ARG A 150 -3.27 24.66 -8.06
N ASN A 151 -3.27 24.23 -9.31
CA ASN A 151 -3.58 22.85 -9.68
C ASN A 151 -2.66 21.89 -8.91
N ALA A 152 -3.26 21.13 -7.99
CA ALA A 152 -2.59 20.20 -7.09
C ALA A 152 -3.07 18.75 -7.29
N ARG A 153 -3.89 18.49 -8.31
CA ARG A 153 -4.31 17.14 -8.71
C ARG A 153 -3.17 16.16 -8.82
N TRP A 154 -2.01 16.61 -9.27
CA TRP A 154 -0.79 15.80 -9.38
C TRP A 154 -0.39 15.13 -8.05
N VAL A 155 -0.69 15.74 -6.89
CA VAL A 155 -0.47 15.12 -5.58
C VAL A 155 -1.37 13.91 -5.41
N GLY A 156 -2.67 14.06 -5.66
CA GLY A 156 -3.63 12.96 -5.63
C GLY A 156 -3.26 11.86 -6.62
N GLU A 157 -2.83 12.19 -7.83
CA GLU A 157 -2.37 11.21 -8.83
C GLU A 157 -1.11 10.48 -8.37
N GLY A 158 -0.14 11.17 -7.79
CA GLY A 158 1.07 10.55 -7.25
C GLY A 158 0.78 9.59 -6.10
N LEU A 159 -0.19 9.94 -5.26
CA LEU A 159 -0.67 9.12 -4.14
C LEU A 159 -1.28 7.81 -4.62
N VAL A 160 -2.20 7.86 -5.59
CA VAL A 160 -2.87 6.66 -6.12
C VAL A 160 -1.94 5.80 -6.98
N ARG A 161 -0.96 6.40 -7.67
CA ARG A 161 0.11 5.65 -8.36
C ARG A 161 0.99 4.88 -7.40
N SER A 162 1.20 5.43 -6.20
CA SER A 162 1.99 4.81 -5.13
C SER A 162 1.16 3.86 -4.26
N PHE A 163 -0.12 3.64 -4.59
CA PHE A 163 -1.05 2.89 -3.74
C PHE A 163 -0.90 1.37 -3.92
N GLU A 164 -0.81 0.65 -2.81
CA GLU A 164 -0.65 -0.80 -2.78
C GLU A 164 -1.86 -1.50 -2.15
N LEU A 165 -2.40 -2.50 -2.85
CA LEU A 165 -3.40 -3.43 -2.30
C LEU A 165 -2.71 -4.70 -1.83
N ILE A 166 -2.85 -5.02 -0.56
CA ILE A 166 -2.55 -6.34 -0.01
C ILE A 166 -3.81 -7.21 -0.18
N ALA A 167 -3.90 -7.83 -1.35
CA ALA A 167 -5.03 -8.66 -1.74
C ALA A 167 -5.15 -9.93 -0.87
N ARG A 168 -6.36 -10.50 -0.79
CA ARG A 168 -6.64 -11.70 0.01
C ARG A 168 -5.77 -12.87 -0.41
N GLU A 169 -5.55 -13.04 -1.72
CA GLU A 169 -4.73 -14.11 -2.29
C GLU A 169 -3.26 -13.99 -1.88
N ARG A 170 -2.75 -12.75 -1.72
CA ARG A 170 -1.41 -12.51 -1.19
C ARG A 170 -1.35 -12.92 0.29
N LEU A 171 -2.30 -12.46 1.11
CA LEU A 171 -2.37 -12.86 2.53
C LEU A 171 -2.44 -14.39 2.71
N VAL A 172 -3.27 -15.06 1.92
CA VAL A 172 -3.38 -16.53 1.93
C VAL A 172 -2.03 -17.17 1.65
N ARG A 173 -1.32 -16.74 0.60
CA ARG A 173 0.01 -17.27 0.28
C ARG A 173 1.01 -17.05 1.39
N LEU A 174 1.00 -15.87 2.02
CA LEU A 174 1.89 -15.55 3.13
C LEU A 174 1.63 -16.41 4.37
N PHE A 175 0.35 -16.67 4.68
CA PHE A 175 -0.03 -17.44 5.86
C PHE A 175 0.05 -18.96 5.69
N GLN A 176 0.34 -19.47 4.49
CA GLN A 176 0.57 -20.90 4.28
C GLN A 176 1.78 -21.38 5.09
N GLY A 177 1.68 -22.58 5.65
CA GLY A 177 2.78 -23.25 6.35
C GLY A 177 2.32 -24.52 7.04
N ASP A 178 3.22 -25.12 7.82
CA ASP A 178 2.85 -26.20 8.72
C ASP A 178 2.25 -25.62 10.02
N HIS A 179 1.16 -26.25 10.46
CA HIS A 179 0.34 -25.84 11.59
C HIS A 179 0.02 -27.03 12.52
N SER A 180 0.67 -28.19 12.32
CA SER A 180 0.50 -29.32 13.22
C SER A 180 0.80 -28.91 14.66
N ASP A 181 -0.01 -29.41 15.60
CA ASP A 181 0.18 -29.25 17.03
C ASP A 181 0.22 -27.79 17.54
N SER A 182 -0.36 -26.85 16.77
CA SER A 182 -0.42 -25.43 17.12
C SER A 182 -1.85 -24.96 17.41
N ILE A 183 -2.02 -24.11 18.42
CA ILE A 183 -3.25 -23.33 18.62
C ILE A 183 -3.16 -22.09 17.74
N ILE A 184 -4.13 -21.95 16.84
CA ILE A 184 -4.17 -20.89 15.83
C ILE A 184 -5.07 -19.76 16.33
N CYS A 185 -4.49 -18.56 16.42
CA CYS A 185 -5.11 -17.40 17.02
C CYS A 185 -5.13 -16.19 16.09
N VAL A 186 -6.09 -15.30 16.34
CA VAL A 186 -6.08 -13.89 15.94
C VAL A 186 -6.37 -13.02 17.17
N MET A 187 -6.08 -11.72 17.12
CA MET A 187 -6.50 -10.80 18.17
C MET A 187 -7.89 -10.22 17.89
N ARG A 188 -8.93 -10.65 18.62
CA ARG A 188 -10.28 -10.06 18.49
C ARG A 188 -10.50 -8.97 19.53
N TYR A 189 -10.95 -7.80 19.05
CA TYR A 189 -11.52 -6.73 19.87
C TYR A 189 -13.03 -6.69 19.67
N GLU A 190 -13.78 -6.12 20.62
CA GLU A 190 -15.27 -6.08 20.61
C GLU A 190 -15.89 -5.49 19.33
N ASN A 191 -15.11 -4.82 18.47
CA ASN A 191 -15.53 -4.28 17.17
C ASN A 191 -14.49 -4.49 16.04
N GLY A 192 -13.65 -5.52 16.13
CA GLY A 192 -12.49 -5.70 15.24
C GLY A 192 -12.81 -6.33 13.88
N LYS A 193 -13.25 -5.56 12.88
CA LYS A 193 -13.52 -6.06 11.50
C LYS A 193 -12.35 -6.82 10.87
N SER A 194 -11.11 -6.37 11.12
CA SER A 194 -9.90 -7.01 10.55
C SER A 194 -9.70 -8.43 11.09
N ALA A 195 -9.84 -8.62 12.40
CA ALA A 195 -9.66 -9.92 13.04
C ALA A 195 -10.66 -10.97 12.56
N ASP A 196 -11.90 -10.58 12.29
CA ASP A 196 -12.93 -11.47 11.75
C ASP A 196 -12.64 -11.84 10.30
N ALA A 197 -12.19 -10.89 9.48
CA ALA A 197 -11.77 -11.14 8.11
C ALA A 197 -10.56 -12.09 8.05
N LEU A 198 -9.54 -11.85 8.88
CA LEU A 198 -8.37 -12.72 9.02
C LEU A 198 -8.76 -14.11 9.52
N SER A 199 -9.62 -14.19 10.53
CA SER A 199 -10.14 -15.47 11.05
C SER A 199 -10.84 -16.29 9.96
N GLY A 200 -11.72 -15.66 9.18
CA GLY A 200 -12.39 -16.31 8.06
C GLY A 200 -11.41 -16.79 6.98
N LEU A 201 -10.42 -15.94 6.65
CA LEU A 201 -9.38 -16.26 5.68
C LEU A 201 -8.52 -17.44 6.13
N ILE A 202 -8.04 -17.43 7.38
CA ILE A 202 -7.20 -18.49 7.95
C ILE A 202 -8.00 -19.80 8.04
N LYS A 203 -9.23 -19.75 8.58
CA LYS A 203 -10.08 -20.95 8.70
C LYS A 203 -10.29 -21.63 7.35
N LYS A 204 -10.60 -20.85 6.31
CA LYS A 204 -10.90 -21.37 4.97
C LYS A 204 -9.66 -21.79 4.21
N ALA A 205 -8.63 -20.94 4.17
CA ALA A 205 -7.51 -21.11 3.25
C ALA A 205 -6.31 -21.82 3.87
N VAL A 206 -6.08 -21.62 5.17
CA VAL A 206 -4.92 -22.16 5.89
C VAL A 206 -5.30 -23.47 6.57
N LEU A 207 -6.39 -23.48 7.34
CA LEU A 207 -6.86 -24.67 8.08
C LEU A 207 -7.78 -25.59 7.26
N LYS A 208 -8.13 -25.20 6.03
CA LYS A 208 -9.03 -25.96 5.13
C LYS A 208 -10.33 -26.41 5.82
N ASN A 209 -10.85 -25.58 6.72
CA ASN A 209 -12.01 -25.87 7.59
C ASN A 209 -11.87 -27.06 8.55
N ALA A 210 -10.67 -27.61 8.74
CA ALA A 210 -10.42 -28.74 9.63
C ALA A 210 -10.13 -28.33 11.10
N GLY A 211 -10.09 -27.04 11.40
CA GLY A 211 -9.77 -26.51 12.74
C GLY A 211 -10.48 -25.21 13.09
N THR A 212 -10.19 -24.69 14.28
CA THR A 212 -10.73 -23.44 14.83
C THR A 212 -9.67 -22.33 14.84
N VAL A 213 -10.13 -21.09 14.74
CA VAL A 213 -9.29 -19.89 14.94
C VAL A 213 -9.76 -19.20 16.21
N GLU A 214 -8.93 -19.24 17.24
CA GLU A 214 -9.25 -18.79 18.58
C GLU A 214 -8.87 -17.32 18.81
N ASN A 215 -9.39 -16.72 19.88
CA ASN A 215 -8.98 -15.39 20.30
C ASN A 215 -7.75 -15.50 21.20
N PHE A 216 -6.65 -14.84 20.86
CA PHE A 216 -5.40 -14.94 21.63
C PHE A 216 -5.57 -14.61 23.12
N ASN A 217 -6.34 -13.56 23.44
CA ASN A 217 -6.60 -13.16 24.83
C ASN A 217 -7.28 -14.29 25.66
N GLU A 218 -8.20 -15.05 25.05
CA GLU A 218 -8.88 -16.16 25.72
C GLU A 218 -7.94 -17.35 25.92
N VAL A 219 -7.11 -17.65 24.91
CA VAL A 219 -6.13 -18.75 24.95
C VAL A 219 -5.08 -18.52 26.05
N VAL A 220 -4.58 -17.29 26.19
CA VAL A 220 -3.63 -16.96 27.24
C VAL A 220 -4.26 -17.09 28.63
N ARG A 221 -5.53 -16.67 28.80
CA ARG A 221 -6.21 -16.67 30.10
C ARG A 221 -6.61 -18.05 30.62
N ARG A 222 -6.90 -19.00 29.73
CA ARG A 222 -7.22 -20.38 30.11
C ARG A 222 -5.98 -21.22 30.40
N GLU A 223 -4.79 -20.62 30.31
CA GLU A 223 -3.49 -21.27 30.38
C GLU A 223 -3.37 -22.39 29.34
N ALA A 224 -2.91 -22.02 28.13
CA ALA A 224 -2.75 -22.95 27.01
C ALA A 224 -2.05 -24.27 27.44
N PRO A 225 -2.39 -25.41 26.80
CA PRO A 225 -1.86 -26.72 27.17
C PRO A 225 -0.33 -26.70 27.24
N VAL A 226 0.21 -27.26 28.32
CA VAL A 226 1.66 -27.38 28.52
C VAL A 226 2.26 -28.15 27.35
N GLY A 227 3.11 -27.48 26.57
CA GLY A 227 3.85 -28.08 25.44
C GLY A 227 3.33 -27.72 24.03
N GLY A 228 2.17 -27.09 23.89
CA GLY A 228 1.65 -26.64 22.60
C GLY A 228 2.19 -25.28 22.15
N LYS A 229 2.36 -25.08 20.84
CA LYS A 229 2.73 -23.77 20.26
C LYS A 229 1.47 -22.93 20.01
N ILE A 230 1.49 -21.65 20.34
CA ILE A 230 0.44 -20.69 19.99
C ILE A 230 0.95 -19.87 18.80
N VAL A 231 0.20 -19.84 17.71
CA VAL A 231 0.52 -19.03 16.52
C VAL A 231 -0.55 -17.97 16.36
N VAL A 232 -0.16 -16.70 16.46
CA VAL A 232 -1.06 -15.56 16.26
C VAL A 232 -0.81 -14.94 14.90
N TYR A 233 -1.88 -14.75 14.13
CA TYR A 233 -1.83 -14.10 12.82
C TYR A 233 -2.36 -12.67 12.88
N GLU A 234 -1.63 -11.77 12.25
CA GLU A 234 -1.98 -10.35 12.12
C GLU A 234 -1.70 -9.84 10.70
N ASP A 235 -2.47 -8.83 10.30
CA ASP A 235 -2.32 -8.18 8.99
C ASP A 235 -1.01 -7.36 8.92
N GLY A 236 -0.67 -6.60 9.96
CA GLY A 236 0.47 -5.70 9.97
C GLY A 236 1.13 -5.46 11.33
N LEU A 237 2.46 -5.45 11.36
CA LEU A 237 3.27 -4.90 12.46
C LEU A 237 3.86 -3.55 12.07
N PHE A 238 3.13 -2.47 12.33
CA PHE A 238 3.58 -1.14 11.94
C PHE A 238 4.42 -0.46 13.02
N SER A 239 3.84 0.20 14.03
CA SER A 239 4.62 0.85 15.10
C SER A 239 5.09 -0.10 16.20
N GLY A 240 4.52 -1.30 16.28
CA GLY A 240 4.74 -2.25 17.38
C GLY A 240 4.04 -1.89 18.70
N THR A 241 3.60 -0.65 18.87
CA THR A 241 3.04 -0.13 20.13
C THR A 241 1.78 -0.84 20.59
N GLU A 242 0.96 -1.34 19.66
CA GLU A 242 -0.25 -2.11 20.00
C GLU A 242 0.10 -3.42 20.71
N TRP A 243 0.99 -4.23 20.13
CA TRP A 243 1.45 -5.48 20.72
C TRP A 243 2.21 -5.27 22.04
N VAL A 244 3.02 -4.20 22.13
CA VAL A 244 3.64 -3.80 23.40
C VAL A 244 2.59 -3.53 24.47
N GLY A 245 1.54 -2.77 24.14
CA GLY A 245 0.43 -2.50 25.05
C GLY A 245 -0.31 -3.76 25.48
N ILE A 246 -0.50 -4.72 24.57
CA ILE A 246 -1.11 -6.04 24.86
C ILE A 246 -0.29 -6.80 25.89
N PHE A 247 1.02 -6.97 25.66
CA PHE A 247 1.88 -7.71 26.58
C PHE A 247 2.03 -7.01 27.94
N LYS A 248 2.18 -5.68 27.97
CA LYS A 248 2.20 -4.91 29.21
C LYS A 248 0.89 -5.04 29.99
N SER A 249 -0.25 -5.09 29.29
CA SER A 249 -1.56 -5.32 29.92
C SER A 249 -1.64 -6.69 30.56
N PHE A 250 -1.20 -7.75 29.87
CA PHE A 250 -1.18 -9.10 30.45
C PHE A 250 -0.30 -9.20 31.70
N LEU A 251 0.84 -8.53 31.69
CA LEU A 251 1.79 -8.51 32.80
C LEU A 251 1.41 -7.53 33.92
N GLY A 252 0.36 -6.73 33.75
CA GLY A 252 -0.07 -5.74 34.73
C GLY A 252 0.91 -4.56 34.91
N CYS A 253 1.70 -4.25 33.88
CA CYS A 253 2.67 -3.16 33.87
C CYS A 253 2.38 -2.10 32.80
N ALA A 254 1.17 -2.08 32.26
CA ALA A 254 0.69 -1.01 31.38
C ALA A 254 0.48 0.29 32.18
N ASP A 255 0.69 1.43 31.53
CA ASP A 255 0.43 2.73 32.14
C ASP A 255 -1.07 2.89 32.41
N PRO A 256 -1.47 3.56 33.51
CA PRO A 256 -2.89 3.77 33.83
C PRO A 256 -3.66 4.41 32.66
N GLY A 257 -4.75 3.76 32.24
CA GLY A 257 -5.60 4.20 31.12
C GLY A 257 -5.11 3.77 29.74
N SER A 258 -4.01 3.02 29.65
CA SER A 258 -3.49 2.44 28.40
C SER A 258 -3.75 0.94 28.26
N GLU A 259 -4.34 0.32 29.29
CA GLU A 259 -4.60 -1.12 29.36
C GLU A 259 -5.52 -1.56 28.21
N LYS A 260 -5.08 -2.57 27.48
CA LYS A 260 -5.85 -3.25 26.43
C LYS A 260 -6.73 -4.34 27.01
N PHE A 261 -6.26 -4.97 28.08
CA PHE A 261 -6.86 -6.11 28.74
C PHE A 261 -6.62 -6.03 30.24
N THR A 262 -7.45 -6.72 31.02
CA THR A 262 -7.17 -6.94 32.44
C THR A 262 -5.93 -7.82 32.61
N SER A 263 -5.14 -7.58 33.64
CA SER A 263 -3.94 -8.37 33.93
C SER A 263 -4.25 -9.85 34.11
N LEU A 264 -3.26 -10.70 33.81
CA LEU A 264 -3.34 -12.14 34.10
C LEU A 264 -3.29 -12.38 35.61
N LYS A 265 -3.92 -13.47 36.06
CA LYS A 265 -3.83 -13.90 37.46
C LYS A 265 -2.41 -14.35 37.81
N ASP A 266 -1.77 -15.08 36.91
CA ASP A 266 -0.35 -15.44 36.96
C ASP A 266 0.37 -14.84 35.74
N PRO A 267 1.06 -13.70 35.88
CA PRO A 267 1.85 -13.10 34.81
C PRO A 267 2.97 -14.02 34.26
N ASP A 268 3.53 -14.91 35.08
CA ASP A 268 4.59 -15.81 34.66
C ASP A 268 4.09 -16.94 33.75
N SER A 269 2.77 -17.17 33.69
CA SER A 269 2.17 -18.10 32.72
C SER A 269 2.55 -17.74 31.28
N LEU A 270 2.62 -16.45 30.96
CA LEU A 270 2.96 -15.97 29.64
C LEU A 270 4.40 -16.34 29.24
N LYS A 271 5.34 -16.36 30.20
CA LYS A 271 6.75 -16.74 29.97
C LYS A 271 6.92 -18.24 29.70
N ARG A 272 5.94 -19.07 30.09
CA ARG A 272 5.97 -20.52 29.89
C ARG A 272 5.37 -20.97 28.55
N MET A 273 4.63 -20.10 27.86
CA MET A 273 3.98 -20.41 26.58
C MET A 273 4.97 -20.32 25.42
N GLN A 274 4.82 -21.12 24.37
CA GLN A 274 5.58 -20.92 23.14
C GLN A 274 4.72 -20.10 22.17
N ILE A 275 5.04 -18.83 21.95
CA ILE A 275 4.21 -17.92 21.17
C ILE A 275 4.96 -17.53 19.89
N GLU A 276 4.30 -17.66 18.74
CA GLU A 276 4.77 -17.13 17.46
C GLU A 276 3.79 -16.09 16.94
N LEU A 277 4.26 -14.87 16.77
CA LEU A 277 3.50 -13.79 16.14
C LEU A 277 3.87 -13.71 14.65
N ARG A 278 2.90 -13.96 13.77
CA ARG A 278 3.03 -13.93 12.32
C ARG A 278 2.37 -12.68 11.75
N PHE A 279 3.17 -11.84 11.13
CA PHE A 279 2.71 -10.61 10.48
C PHE A 279 2.87 -10.76 8.98
N ALA A 280 1.78 -10.53 8.23
CA ALA A 280 1.87 -10.50 6.77
C ALA A 280 2.79 -9.37 6.31
N ILE A 281 2.57 -8.17 6.84
CA ILE A 281 3.39 -6.98 6.58
C ILE A 281 4.03 -6.51 7.88
N ALA A 282 5.28 -6.06 7.84
CA ALA A 282 5.93 -5.47 9.00
C ALA A 282 6.82 -4.30 8.59
N THR A 283 7.00 -3.33 9.48
CA THR A 283 8.03 -2.29 9.31
C THR A 283 9.24 -2.58 10.19
N ASN A 284 10.40 -2.12 9.78
CA ASN A 284 11.61 -2.25 10.60
C ASN A 284 11.48 -1.56 11.97
N VAL A 285 10.73 -0.46 12.06
CA VAL A 285 10.38 0.19 13.33
C VAL A 285 9.56 -0.75 14.22
N GLY A 286 8.46 -1.30 13.69
CA GLY A 286 7.55 -2.12 14.48
C GLY A 286 8.21 -3.37 15.03
N VAL A 287 9.02 -4.02 14.20
CA VAL A 287 9.81 -5.19 14.60
C VAL A 287 10.81 -4.82 15.68
N ALA A 288 11.57 -3.75 15.50
CA ALA A 288 12.57 -3.32 16.46
C ALA A 288 11.97 -2.93 17.82
N VAL A 289 10.87 -2.16 17.80
CA VAL A 289 10.13 -1.74 19.00
C VAL A 289 9.61 -2.97 19.75
N LEU A 290 8.92 -3.87 19.06
CA LEU A 290 8.34 -5.04 19.70
C LEU A 290 9.42 -5.98 20.26
N ARG A 291 10.51 -6.25 19.51
CA ARG A 291 11.63 -7.06 20.02
C ARG A 291 12.26 -6.46 21.27
N SER A 292 12.59 -5.17 21.23
CA SER A 292 13.21 -4.49 22.38
C SER A 292 12.34 -4.54 23.63
N GLU A 293 11.02 -4.38 23.48
CA GLU A 293 10.09 -4.43 24.61
C GLU A 293 9.85 -5.86 25.09
N LEU A 294 9.80 -6.86 24.20
CA LEU A 294 9.73 -8.28 24.60
C LEU A 294 10.96 -8.68 25.42
N ASP A 295 12.16 -8.27 25.01
CA ASP A 295 13.39 -8.50 25.76
C ASP A 295 13.35 -7.84 27.14
N ALA A 296 12.89 -6.58 27.21
CA ALA A 296 12.76 -5.85 28.47
C ALA A 296 11.73 -6.48 29.44
N LEU A 297 10.68 -7.11 28.89
CA LEU A 297 9.67 -7.84 29.66
C LEU A 297 10.09 -9.29 29.99
N GLY A 298 11.24 -9.74 29.51
CA GLY A 298 11.74 -11.11 29.70
C GLY A 298 10.92 -12.17 28.94
N LEU A 299 10.27 -11.79 27.84
CA LEU A 299 9.42 -12.65 27.00
C LEU A 299 10.22 -13.25 25.84
N THR A 300 11.33 -13.93 26.15
CA THR A 300 12.22 -14.57 25.15
C THR A 300 11.58 -15.76 24.43
N ASN A 301 10.43 -16.22 24.93
CA ASN A 301 9.60 -17.29 24.39
C ASN A 301 8.63 -16.82 23.27
N VAL A 302 8.61 -15.52 22.96
CA VAL A 302 7.81 -14.93 21.89
C VAL A 302 8.65 -14.74 20.63
N VAL A 303 8.34 -15.47 19.57
CA VAL A 303 9.04 -15.41 18.29
C VAL A 303 8.26 -14.53 17.32
N LEU A 304 8.94 -13.57 16.68
CA LEU A 304 8.34 -12.75 15.62
C LEU A 304 8.68 -13.34 14.24
N LYS A 305 7.67 -13.49 13.39
CA LYS A 305 7.79 -13.91 12.00
C LYS A 305 7.17 -12.86 11.07
N CYS A 306 8.04 -12.12 10.38
CA CYS A 306 7.69 -11.28 9.24
C CYS A 306 7.65 -12.17 8.00
N LEU A 307 6.50 -12.27 7.35
CA LEU A 307 6.30 -13.19 6.22
C LEU A 307 6.75 -12.59 4.88
N GLU A 308 6.93 -11.28 4.85
CA GLU A 308 7.60 -10.54 3.79
C GLU A 308 8.79 -9.75 4.33
N GLU A 309 9.57 -9.19 3.41
CA GLU A 309 10.63 -8.25 3.75
C GLU A 309 10.08 -7.05 4.51
N GLU A 310 10.81 -6.62 5.54
CA GLU A 310 10.42 -5.49 6.37
C GLU A 310 10.39 -4.20 5.54
N ILE A 311 9.31 -3.46 5.63
CA ILE A 311 9.19 -2.15 4.98
C ILE A 311 10.03 -1.15 5.76
N ASP A 312 10.98 -0.55 5.06
CA ASP A 312 11.88 0.44 5.63
C ASP A 312 11.21 1.82 5.74
N VAL A 313 11.02 2.27 6.97
CA VAL A 313 10.42 3.57 7.28
C VAL A 313 11.32 4.43 8.18
N LEU A 314 12.55 3.98 8.44
CA LEU A 314 13.52 4.72 9.26
C LEU A 314 14.31 5.70 8.40
N SER A 315 14.35 6.96 8.84
CA SER A 315 15.32 7.92 8.36
C SER A 315 16.75 7.52 8.79
N GLU A 316 17.77 8.22 8.28
CA GLU A 316 19.15 8.03 8.76
C GLU A 316 19.28 8.25 10.27
N GLU A 317 18.63 9.28 10.82
CA GLU A 317 18.59 9.56 12.26
C GLU A 317 17.86 8.45 13.03
N GLY A 318 16.76 7.95 12.49
CA GLY A 318 16.03 6.83 13.08
C GLY A 318 16.86 5.56 13.14
N ARG A 319 17.61 5.23 12.08
CA ARG A 319 18.55 4.10 12.06
C ARG A 319 19.67 4.28 13.08
N ARG A 320 20.23 5.49 13.18
CA ARG A 320 21.27 5.82 14.17
C ARG A 320 20.76 5.57 15.59
N ARG A 321 19.59 6.13 15.92
CA ARG A 321 18.97 5.95 17.25
C ARG A 321 18.54 4.51 17.52
N LEU A 322 18.14 3.76 16.49
CA LEU A 322 17.87 2.33 16.62
C LEU A 322 19.15 1.57 16.99
N ALA A 323 20.26 1.82 16.28
CA ALA A 323 21.55 1.19 16.56
C ALA A 323 22.07 1.51 17.97
N GLU A 324 21.83 2.73 18.44
CA GLU A 324 22.17 3.19 19.80
C GLU A 324 21.19 2.72 20.89
N LYS A 325 20.11 2.01 20.53
CA LYS A 325 19.01 1.64 21.44
C LYS A 325 18.34 2.84 22.12
N THR A 326 18.34 4.00 21.46
CA THR A 326 17.73 5.24 21.95
C THR A 326 16.46 5.63 21.19
N LEU A 327 16.02 4.85 20.19
CA LEU A 327 14.87 5.13 19.34
C LEU A 327 13.59 5.45 20.12
N LEU A 328 13.35 4.76 21.24
CA LEU A 328 12.17 4.96 22.09
C LEU A 328 12.43 5.81 23.35
N THR A 329 13.67 6.22 23.57
CA THR A 329 14.01 7.04 24.74
C THR A 329 13.46 8.47 24.63
N GLY A 330 12.97 9.01 25.74
CA GLY A 330 12.53 10.41 25.83
C GLY A 330 11.21 10.72 25.12
N GLY A 331 10.21 9.84 25.24
CA GLY A 331 8.85 10.09 24.73
C GLY A 331 8.48 9.37 23.43
N GLY A 332 9.25 8.36 23.01
CA GLY A 332 8.96 7.51 21.85
C GLY A 332 9.54 8.02 20.53
N LEU A 333 8.91 7.59 19.43
CA LEU A 333 9.34 7.94 18.07
C LEU A 333 9.17 9.44 17.80
N ARG A 334 10.24 10.06 17.36
CA ARG A 334 10.26 11.45 16.89
C ARG A 334 9.98 11.47 15.40
N ARG A 335 9.42 12.59 14.94
CA ARG A 335 9.21 12.82 13.50
C ARG A 335 10.49 12.63 12.68
N ALA A 336 11.64 13.11 13.20
CA ALA A 336 12.92 13.00 12.52
C ALA A 336 13.39 11.55 12.36
N ASP A 337 12.85 10.58 13.12
CA ASP A 337 13.23 9.17 13.02
C ASP A 337 12.56 8.46 11.84
N ILE A 338 11.48 9.03 11.31
CA ILE A 338 10.60 8.37 10.35
C ILE A 338 10.69 9.05 8.99
N GLN A 339 10.85 8.24 7.95
CA GLN A 339 10.72 8.65 6.56
C GLN A 339 9.40 8.08 6.01
N PRO A 340 8.38 8.90 5.69
CA PRO A 340 7.08 8.37 5.32
C PRO A 340 7.13 7.59 3.99
N ARG A 341 6.67 6.34 4.00
CA ARG A 341 6.91 5.33 2.94
C ARG A 341 6.45 5.77 1.55
N VAL A 342 5.26 6.36 1.45
CA VAL A 342 4.64 6.76 0.18
C VAL A 342 5.51 7.76 -0.58
N PHE A 343 6.21 8.66 0.11
CA PHE A 343 7.03 9.71 -0.52
C PHE A 343 8.45 9.25 -0.88
N GLN A 344 8.78 7.98 -0.61
CA GLN A 344 10.05 7.37 -1.00
C GLN A 344 10.00 6.71 -2.39
N THR A 345 8.84 6.73 -3.07
CA THR A 345 8.69 6.14 -4.40
C THR A 345 9.22 7.07 -5.49
N GLU A 346 9.62 6.49 -6.63
CA GLU A 346 10.12 7.25 -7.79
C GLU A 346 9.08 8.21 -8.37
N VAL A 347 7.78 7.96 -8.11
CA VAL A 347 6.64 8.76 -8.58
C VAL A 347 6.81 10.25 -8.25
N TRP A 348 7.46 10.58 -7.14
CA TRP A 348 7.56 11.94 -6.64
C TRP A 348 8.76 12.73 -7.18
N GLY A 349 9.86 12.05 -7.50
CA GLY A 349 11.12 12.69 -7.87
C GLY A 349 11.47 13.89 -6.97
N VAL A 350 11.79 15.03 -7.58
CA VAL A 350 12.15 16.28 -6.87
C VAL A 350 10.99 16.94 -6.11
N ARG A 351 9.75 16.47 -6.29
CA ARG A 351 8.54 17.07 -5.71
C ARG A 351 8.02 16.35 -4.46
N ALA A 352 8.74 15.36 -3.95
CA ALA A 352 8.36 14.59 -2.76
C ALA A 352 8.06 15.48 -1.55
N ASN A 353 8.94 16.45 -1.26
CA ASN A 353 8.76 17.36 -0.12
C ASN A 353 7.55 18.29 -0.27
N GLU A 354 7.25 18.74 -1.49
CA GLU A 354 6.07 19.57 -1.78
C GLU A 354 4.77 18.77 -1.55
N ALA A 355 4.72 17.54 -2.06
CA ALA A 355 3.58 16.65 -1.87
C ALA A 355 3.38 16.28 -0.40
N MET A 356 4.47 15.95 0.31
CA MET A 356 4.47 15.62 1.72
C MET A 356 3.95 16.77 2.58
N ALA A 357 4.44 18.00 2.35
CA ALA A 357 4.00 19.18 3.09
C ALA A 357 2.49 19.44 2.89
N MET A 358 1.98 19.30 1.66
CA MET A 358 0.55 19.43 1.40
C MET A 358 -0.26 18.34 2.13
N CYS A 359 0.16 17.08 2.04
CA CYS A 359 -0.51 15.97 2.70
C CYS A 359 -0.49 16.11 4.23
N GLU A 360 0.55 16.69 4.79
CA GLU A 360 0.64 16.95 6.22
C GLU A 360 -0.40 17.98 6.69
N VAL A 361 -0.54 19.10 5.97
CA VAL A 361 -1.53 20.13 6.30
C VAL A 361 -2.94 19.55 6.25
N ILE A 362 -3.25 18.80 5.18
CA ILE A 362 -4.56 18.13 5.04
C ILE A 362 -4.74 17.11 6.17
N GLY A 363 -3.75 16.27 6.41
CA GLY A 363 -3.81 15.20 7.40
C GLY A 363 -3.98 15.69 8.83
N ARG A 364 -3.37 16.83 9.21
CA ARG A 364 -3.61 17.49 10.50
C ARG A 364 -5.09 17.86 10.69
N ALA A 365 -5.70 18.51 9.71
CA ALA A 365 -7.11 18.91 9.75
C ALA A 365 -8.04 17.68 9.85
N LEU A 366 -7.72 16.63 9.09
CA LEU A 366 -8.46 15.38 9.07
C LEU A 366 -8.38 14.61 10.40
N TRP A 367 -7.20 14.50 11.01
CA TRP A 367 -7.07 13.87 12.32
C TRP A 367 -7.72 14.68 13.43
N SER A 368 -7.60 16.01 13.40
CA SER A 368 -8.32 16.88 14.33
C SER A 368 -9.82 16.59 14.26
N SER A 369 -10.39 16.59 13.05
CA SER A 369 -11.80 16.24 12.82
C SER A 369 -12.17 14.84 13.33
N TYR A 370 -11.32 13.84 13.10
CA TYR A 370 -11.55 12.48 13.61
C TYR A 370 -11.58 12.43 15.15
N TRP A 371 -10.65 13.10 15.84
CA TRP A 371 -10.59 13.11 17.30
C TRP A 371 -11.77 13.85 17.92
N THR A 372 -12.17 14.98 17.32
CA THR A 372 -13.37 15.70 17.73
C THR A 372 -14.61 14.81 17.66
N ARG A 373 -14.79 14.04 16.57
CA ARG A 373 -15.90 13.06 16.46
C ARG A 373 -15.85 11.93 17.48
N LYS A 374 -14.67 11.62 18.01
CA LYS A 374 -14.47 10.62 19.07
C LYS A 374 -14.53 11.24 20.46
N GLU A 375 -14.87 12.53 20.58
CA GLU A 375 -14.92 13.29 21.83
C GLU A 375 -13.58 13.25 22.60
N LYS A 376 -12.46 13.21 21.86
CA LYS A 376 -11.11 13.18 22.43
C LYS A 376 -10.36 14.45 22.11
N VAL A 377 -9.69 15.02 23.12
CA VAL A 377 -8.75 16.13 22.91
C VAL A 377 -7.45 15.59 22.31
N ILE A 378 -6.98 16.22 21.24
CA ILE A 378 -5.68 15.93 20.63
C ILE A 378 -4.78 17.17 20.76
N THR A 379 -3.55 16.97 21.23
CA THR A 379 -2.56 18.04 21.32
C THR A 379 -1.89 18.29 19.97
N GLU A 380 -1.32 19.47 19.79
CA GLU A 380 -0.60 19.81 18.55
C GLU A 380 0.64 18.94 18.33
N ASP A 381 1.30 18.53 19.42
CA ASP A 381 2.42 17.58 19.36
C ASP A 381 1.96 16.22 18.82
N LYS A 382 0.79 15.75 19.27
CA LYS A 382 0.22 14.47 18.81
C LYS A 382 -0.24 14.57 17.36
N LEU A 383 -0.88 15.68 16.97
CA LEU A 383 -1.20 15.96 15.57
C LEU A 383 0.06 15.95 14.70
N SER A 384 1.16 16.54 15.18
CA SER A 384 2.44 16.55 14.48
C SER A 384 3.05 15.17 14.31
N GLN A 385 2.69 14.19 15.14
CA GLN A 385 3.14 12.80 15.09
C GLN A 385 2.22 11.89 14.25
N VAL A 386 1.00 12.34 13.93
CA VAL A 386 0.05 11.54 13.16
C VAL A 386 -0.33 12.15 11.83
N ALA A 387 0.04 13.40 11.52
CA ALA A 387 -0.38 14.11 10.31
C ALA A 387 -0.26 13.29 9.01
N LEU A 388 0.75 12.43 8.90
CA LEU A 388 0.95 11.54 7.76
C LEU A 388 0.57 10.08 8.07
N GLY A 389 -0.45 9.85 8.89
CA GLY A 389 -0.80 8.53 9.42
C GLY A 389 -0.12 8.25 10.77
N ALA A 390 -0.53 7.19 11.46
CA ALA A 390 0.01 6.84 12.78
C ALA A 390 1.55 6.77 12.76
N SER A 391 2.18 7.46 13.71
CA SER A 391 3.64 7.64 13.79
C SER A 391 4.28 8.27 12.55
N ASN A 392 3.52 9.01 11.74
CA ASN A 392 3.92 9.63 10.47
C ASN A 392 4.53 8.66 9.44
N MET A 393 4.21 7.37 9.51
CA MET A 393 4.79 6.40 8.59
C MET A 393 4.33 6.56 7.14
N GLY A 394 3.22 7.27 6.89
CA GLY A 394 2.78 7.73 5.56
C GLY A 394 2.69 6.62 4.54
N PHE A 395 1.76 5.70 4.73
CA PHE A 395 1.48 4.66 3.75
C PHE A 395 0.42 5.09 2.73
N ALA A 396 0.56 4.59 1.51
CA ALA A 396 -0.52 4.48 0.54
C ALA A 396 -0.78 3.00 0.35
N MET A 397 -1.40 2.36 1.34
CA MET A 397 -1.73 0.94 1.25
C MET A 397 -3.06 0.62 1.91
N THR A 398 -3.65 -0.50 1.49
CA THR A 398 -4.80 -1.09 2.17
C THR A 398 -4.71 -2.61 2.13
N PHE A 399 -5.27 -3.27 3.14
CA PHE A 399 -5.68 -4.66 3.01
C PHE A 399 -7.06 -4.69 2.36
N ALA A 400 -7.45 -5.80 1.74
CA ALA A 400 -8.78 -5.92 1.12
C ALA A 400 -9.94 -5.63 2.11
N HIS A 401 -9.73 -5.92 3.39
CA HIS A 401 -10.73 -5.87 4.46
C HIS A 401 -10.50 -4.74 5.48
N SER A 402 -9.45 -3.94 5.35
CA SER A 402 -9.13 -2.87 6.30
C SER A 402 -8.11 -1.90 5.72
N LEU A 403 -8.16 -0.64 6.16
CA LEU A 403 -7.15 0.35 5.84
C LEU A 403 -6.39 0.70 7.13
N PRO A 404 -5.07 0.43 7.21
CA PRO A 404 -4.34 0.59 8.46
C PRO A 404 -4.18 2.08 8.80
N LYS A 405 -4.22 2.44 10.09
CA LYS A 405 -4.11 3.84 10.54
C LYS A 405 -2.79 4.53 10.19
N VAL A 406 -1.78 3.76 9.78
CA VAL A 406 -0.51 4.29 9.25
C VAL A 406 -0.62 4.81 7.82
N SER A 407 -1.68 4.46 7.10
CA SER A 407 -1.98 5.02 5.79
C SER A 407 -2.44 6.47 5.92
N LEU A 408 -2.11 7.27 4.91
CA LEU A 408 -2.35 8.71 4.94
C LEU A 408 -3.85 9.01 5.17
N PRO A 409 -4.18 9.95 6.07
CA PRO A 409 -5.57 10.32 6.38
C PRO A 409 -6.38 10.75 5.17
N VAL A 410 -5.74 11.31 4.15
CA VAL A 410 -6.37 11.76 2.90
C VAL A 410 -7.16 10.64 2.19
N PHE A 411 -6.81 9.38 2.44
CA PHE A 411 -7.49 8.22 1.85
C PHE A 411 -8.76 7.82 2.59
N TRP A 412 -8.88 8.06 3.91
CA TRP A 412 -9.88 7.39 4.75
C TRP A 412 -10.59 8.28 5.77
N CYS A 413 -10.00 9.43 6.13
CA CYS A 413 -10.66 10.42 6.98
C CYS A 413 -11.56 11.35 6.16
N ALA A 414 -12.74 11.61 6.67
CA ALA A 414 -13.58 12.74 6.27
C ALA A 414 -13.42 13.91 7.25
N GLY A 415 -13.62 15.14 6.78
CA GLY A 415 -13.64 16.31 7.65
C GLY A 415 -13.39 17.61 6.90
N GLU A 416 -13.51 18.71 7.61
CA GLU A 416 -13.22 20.02 7.05
C GLU A 416 -11.70 20.22 6.91
N VAL A 417 -11.26 20.70 5.75
CA VAL A 417 -9.86 20.93 5.45
C VAL A 417 -9.69 22.33 4.88
N THR A 418 -8.74 23.07 5.45
CA THR A 418 -8.34 24.40 4.96
C THR A 418 -6.88 24.37 4.53
N VAL A 419 -6.61 24.61 3.25
CA VAL A 419 -5.25 24.77 2.72
C VAL A 419 -5.18 26.10 1.98
N THR A 420 -4.16 26.92 2.25
CA THR A 420 -3.98 28.22 1.58
C THR A 420 -5.20 29.16 1.62
N GLY A 421 -6.05 29.05 2.65
CA GLY A 421 -7.27 29.86 2.80
C GLY A 421 -8.49 29.35 2.02
N HIS A 422 -8.38 28.22 1.31
CA HIS A 422 -9.52 27.53 0.71
C HIS A 422 -9.98 26.41 1.63
N GLN A 423 -11.27 26.41 1.94
CA GLN A 423 -11.90 25.45 2.83
C GLN A 423 -12.82 24.53 2.03
N ILE A 424 -12.70 23.22 2.24
CA ILE A 424 -13.60 22.22 1.64
C ILE A 424 -14.00 21.17 2.68
N GLN A 425 -15.13 20.51 2.45
CA GLN A 425 -15.45 19.25 3.10
C GLN A 425 -14.76 18.11 2.37
N TRP A 426 -13.72 17.54 2.98
CA TRP A 426 -12.94 16.44 2.42
C TRP A 426 -13.69 15.13 2.55
N MET A 427 -13.84 14.44 1.43
CA MET A 427 -14.41 13.10 1.31
C MET A 427 -13.28 12.10 1.10
N PRO A 428 -13.23 10.99 1.86
CA PRO A 428 -12.18 9.99 1.72
C PRO A 428 -12.32 9.20 0.41
N LEU A 429 -11.22 8.65 -0.09
CA LEU A 429 -11.27 7.71 -1.22
C LEU A 429 -11.89 6.37 -0.80
N PHE A 430 -11.58 5.92 0.41
CA PHE A 430 -12.08 4.71 1.05
C PHE A 430 -13.00 5.08 2.22
N PRO A 431 -14.31 5.15 2.00
CA PRO A 431 -15.26 5.42 3.07
C PRO A 431 -15.35 4.22 4.01
N ASN A 432 -15.85 4.44 5.23
CA ASN A 432 -16.11 3.39 6.23
C ASN A 432 -14.89 2.54 6.63
N ALA A 433 -13.68 3.02 6.31
CA ALA A 433 -12.42 2.34 6.59
C ALA A 433 -11.92 2.51 8.04
N ALA A 434 -12.55 3.39 8.83
CA ALA A 434 -12.05 3.85 10.14
C ALA A 434 -13.06 3.78 11.29
#